data_AF-A0A2V8S612-F1
#
_entry.id   AF-A0A2V8S612-F1
#
_cell.length_a   1.000
_cell.length_b   1.000
_cell.length_c   1.000
_cell.angle_alpha   90.00
_cell.angle_beta   90.00
_cell.angle_gamma   90.00
#
_symmetry.space_group_name_H-M   'P 1'
#
loop_
_entity.id
_entity.type
_entity.pdbx_description
1 polymer ?
#
loop_
_entity_poly.entity_id
_entity_poly.type
_entity_poly.pdbx_seq_one_letter_code
_entity_poly.pdbx_strand_id
1 'polypeptide(L)'
;MVGLALTICGLIVALVGLVQFLVAAFREGIGWGLGVLFLAPVGLVFLVRNWQETKKSFFVQLGGLALIVVGSLLTGMGANPGH
;
A
#
# COMPACT_ATOMS: atom_id res chain seq x y z
N MET A 1 6.23 -0.34 22.72
CA MET A 1 7.05 -1.10 21.74
C MET A 1 6.21 -1.89 20.73
N VAL A 2 5.09 -2.53 21.13
CA VAL A 2 4.19 -3.28 20.23
C VAL A 2 3.64 -2.45 19.06
N GLY A 3 3.25 -1.18 19.27
CA GLY A 3 2.75 -0.31 18.20
C GLY A 3 3.73 -0.13 17.03
N LEU A 4 5.00 0.16 17.33
CA LEU A 4 6.06 0.29 16.32
C LEU A 4 6.26 -1.00 15.51
N ALA A 5 6.19 -2.17 16.16
CA ALA A 5 6.32 -3.46 15.47
C ALA A 5 5.18 -3.66 14.45
N LEU A 6 3.94 -3.30 14.82
CA LEU A 6 2.82 -3.33 13.88
C LEU A 6 2.96 -2.31 12.76
N THR A 7 3.43 -1.09 13.04
CA THR A 7 3.67 -0.06 12.01
C THR A 7 4.72 -0.52 11.01
N ILE A 8 5.82 -1.14 11.46
CA ILE A 8 6.87 -1.68 10.58
C ILE A 8 6.33 -2.84 9.75
N CYS A 9 5.59 -3.78 10.35
CA CYS A 9 4.93 -4.86 9.61
C CYS A 9 3.97 -4.32 8.54
N GLY A 10 3.14 -3.33 8.88
CA GLY A 10 2.24 -2.66 7.96
C GLY A 10 2.99 -1.98 6.80
N LEU A 11 4.12 -1.33 7.10
CA LEU A 11 4.98 -0.71 6.09
C LEU A 11 5.55 -1.75 5.11
N ILE A 12 6.00 -2.91 5.61
CA ILE A 12 6.50 -4.00 4.77
C ILE A 12 5.39 -4.52 3.86
N VAL A 13 4.18 -4.76 4.39
CA VAL A 13 3.05 -5.23 3.59
C VAL A 13 2.65 -4.19 2.53
N ALA A 14 2.63 -2.91 2.89
CA ALA A 14 2.36 -1.81 1.96
C ALA A 14 3.43 -1.75 0.84
N LEU A 15 4.71 -1.91 1.17
CA LEU A 15 5.80 -1.99 0.19
C LEU A 15 5.64 -3.18 -0.74
N VAL A 16 5.30 -4.36 -0.22
CA VAL A 16 5.05 -5.55 -1.06
C VAL A 16 3.88 -5.31 -2.01
N GLY A 17 2.79 -4.70 -1.54
CA GLY A 17 1.66 -4.31 -2.39
C GLY A 17 2.06 -3.28 -3.46
N LEU A 18 2.89 -2.29 -3.11
CA LEU A 18 3.42 -1.28 -4.04
C LEU A 18 4.31 -1.91 -5.11
N VAL A 19 5.22 -2.81 -4.71
CA VAL A 19 6.12 -3.51 -5.63
C VAL A 19 5.35 -4.44 -6.56
N GLN A 20 4.39 -5.21 -6.06
CA GLN A 20 3.52 -6.04 -6.91
C GLN A 20 2.75 -5.20 -7.93
N PHE A 21 2.26 -4.03 -7.52
CA PHE A 21 1.57 -3.09 -8.40
C PHE A 21 2.51 -2.52 -9.48
N LEU A 22 3.72 -2.11 -9.08
CA LEU A 22 4.73 -1.56 -9.98
C LEU A 22 5.22 -2.60 -10.98
N VAL A 23 5.44 -3.85 -10.55
CA VAL A 23 5.81 -4.97 -11.42
C VAL A 23 4.71 -5.25 -12.44
N ALA A 24 3.44 -5.26 -12.05
CA ALA A 24 2.32 -5.41 -12.98
C ALA A 24 2.26 -4.25 -13.99
N ALA A 25 2.49 -3.01 -13.56
CA ALA A 25 2.53 -1.84 -14.43
C ALA A 25 3.67 -1.88 -15.45
N PHE A 26 4.88 -2.29 -15.02
CA PHE A 26 6.03 -2.47 -15.91
C PHE A 26 5.85 -3.65 -16.88
N ARG A 27 5.15 -4.72 -16.46
CA ARG A 27 4.82 -5.87 -17.33
C ARG A 27 3.92 -5.48 -18.50
N GLU A 28 2.99 -4.55 -18.30
CA GLU A 28 2.12 -4.03 -19.36
C GLU A 28 2.86 -3.06 -20.29
N GLY A 29 3.78 -2.27 -19.74
CA GLY A 29 4.68 -1.43 -20.52
C GLY A 29 5.39 -0.36 -19.70
N ILE A 30 6.56 0.05 -20.17
CA ILE A 30 7.41 1.07 -19.52
C ILE A 30 6.66 2.39 -19.28
N GLY A 31 5.77 2.80 -20.20
CA GLY A 31 4.96 4.01 -20.06
C GLY A 31 3.98 3.95 -18.88
N TRP A 32 3.37 2.79 -18.61
CA TRP A 32 2.48 2.60 -17.47
C TRP A 32 3.25 2.53 -16.15
N GLY A 33 4.41 1.87 -16.14
CA GLY A 33 5.31 1.84 -14.98
C GLY A 33 5.77 3.25 -14.56
N LEU A 34 6.20 4.07 -15.53
CA LEU A 34 6.55 5.48 -15.29
C LEU A 34 5.34 6.32 -14.86
N GLY A 35 4.17 6.08 -15.47
CA GLY A 35 2.93 6.77 -15.11
C GLY A 35 2.53 6.50 -13.66
N VAL A 36 2.57 5.25 -13.20
CA VAL A 36 2.27 4.89 -11.81
C VAL A 36 3.30 5.46 -10.82
N LEU A 37 4.59 5.50 -11.20
CA LEU A 37 5.66 6.01 -10.34
C LEU A 37 5.55 7.53 -10.12
N PHE A 38 5.15 8.29 -11.14
CA PHE A 38 5.04 9.75 -11.07
C PHE A 38 3.64 10.25 -10.70
N LEU A 39 2.59 9.49 -10.98
CA LEU A 39 1.20 9.91 -10.80
C LEU A 39 0.38 8.81 -10.11
N ALA A 40 0.09 9.02 -8.82
CA ALA A 40 -0.88 8.22 -8.07
C ALA A 40 -2.23 7.98 -8.79
N PRO A 41 -2.85 8.96 -9.50
CA PRO A 41 -4.11 8.70 -10.21
C PRO A 41 -3.96 7.73 -11.39
N VAL A 42 -2.78 7.60 -12.00
CA VAL A 42 -2.53 6.61 -13.06
C VAL A 42 -2.61 5.19 -12.50
N GLY A 43 -2.22 4.99 -11.24
CA GLY A 43 -2.41 3.73 -10.52
C GLY A 43 -3.87 3.31 -10.40
N LEU A 44 -4.79 4.25 -10.17
CA LEU A 44 -6.23 3.98 -10.13
C LEU A 44 -6.80 3.60 -11.50
N VAL A 45 -6.38 4.28 -12.57
CA VAL A 45 -6.80 3.93 -13.94
C VAL A 45 -6.30 2.54 -14.32
N PHE A 46 -5.05 2.22 -13.94
CA PHE A 46 -4.46 0.91 -14.17
C PHE A 46 -5.15 -0.19 -13.37
N LEU A 47 -5.53 0.09 -12.10
CA LEU A 47 -6.32 -0.82 -11.27
C LEU A 47 -7.66 -1.18 -11.93
N VAL A 48 -8.37 -0.19 -12.45
CA VAL A 48 -9.68 -0.41 -13.10
C VAL A 48 -9.52 -1.16 -14.42
N ARG A 49 -8.48 -0.86 -15.21
CA ARG A 49 -8.21 -1.56 -16.48
C ARG A 49 -7.73 -3.00 -16.29
N ASN A 50 -6.79 -3.21 -15.37
CA ASN A 50 -6.14 -4.50 -15.13
C ASN A 50 -6.69 -5.19 -13.87
N TRP A 51 -7.98 -5.02 -13.62
CA TRP A 51 -8.69 -5.51 -12.43
C TRP A 51 -8.50 -7.01 -12.16
N GLN A 52 -8.31 -7.83 -13.21
CA GLN A 52 -8.05 -9.27 -13.08
C GLN A 52 -6.69 -9.57 -12.43
N GLU A 53 -5.61 -8.89 -12.84
CA GLU A 53 -4.26 -9.07 -12.27
C GLU A 53 -4.12 -8.32 -10.95
N THR A 54 -4.67 -7.10 -10.86
CA THR A 54 -4.45 -6.23 -9.69
C THR A 54 -5.35 -6.52 -8.50
N LYS A 55 -6.40 -7.34 -8.62
CA LYS A 55 -7.25 -7.75 -7.48
C LYS A 55 -6.46 -8.31 -6.30
N LYS A 56 -5.48 -9.19 -6.57
CA LYS A 56 -4.63 -9.77 -5.52
C LYS A 56 -3.77 -8.70 -4.86
N SER A 57 -3.13 -7.87 -5.68
CA SER A 57 -2.27 -6.78 -5.22
C SER A 57 -3.06 -5.75 -4.39
N PHE A 58 -4.27 -5.41 -4.82
CA PHE A 58 -5.17 -4.49 -4.13
C PHE A 58 -5.62 -5.05 -2.77
N PHE A 59 -5.95 -6.34 -2.67
CA PHE A 59 -6.30 -6.97 -1.40
C PHE A 59 -5.13 -6.98 -0.39
N VAL A 60 -3.91 -7.26 -0.87
CA VAL A 60 -2.70 -7.18 -0.05
C VAL A 60 -2.44 -5.74 0.39
N GLN A 61 -2.61 -4.77 -0.51
CA GLN A 61 -2.43 -3.36 -0.21
C GLN A 61 -3.48 -2.85 0.77
N LEU A 62 -4.75 -3.29 0.66
CA LEU A 62 -5.83 -2.99 1.60
C LEU A 62 -5.56 -3.59 2.98
N GLY A 63 -5.08 -4.85 3.03
CA GLY A 63 -4.69 -5.50 4.28
C GLY A 63 -3.52 -4.78 4.95
N GLY A 64 -2.53 -4.35 4.18
CA GLY A 64 -1.41 -3.53 4.66
C GLY A 64 -1.86 -2.17 5.16
N LEU A 65 -2.75 -1.48 4.43
CA LEU A 65 -3.34 -0.19 4.84
C LEU A 65 -4.14 -0.34 6.13
N ALA A 66 -4.98 -1.36 6.24
CA ALA A 66 -5.74 -1.66 7.45
C ALA A 66 -4.80 -1.93 8.65
N LEU A 67 -3.73 -2.70 8.44
CA LEU A 67 -2.70 -2.92 9.46
C LEU A 67 -1.98 -1.64 9.86
N ILE A 68 -1.63 -0.77 8.91
CA ILE A 68 -1.04 0.54 9.19
C ILE A 68 -2.02 1.38 10.00
N VAL A 69 -3.28 1.52 9.59
CA VAL A 69 -4.29 2.30 10.30
C VAL A 69 -4.50 1.78 11.73
N VAL A 70 -4.65 0.47 11.91
CA VAL A 70 -4.78 -0.14 13.25
C VAL A 70 -3.52 0.07 14.07
N GLY A 71 -2.33 -0.12 13.49
CA GLY A 71 -1.05 0.13 14.16
C GLY A 71 -0.87 1.61 14.53
N SER A 72 -1.24 2.53 13.66
CA SER A 72 -1.22 3.98 13.87
C SER A 72 -2.19 4.42 14.94
N LEU A 73 -3.40 3.85 14.98
CA LEU A 73 -4.38 4.12 16.04
C LEU A 73 -3.88 3.61 17.38
N LEU A 74 -3.29 2.40 17.45
CA LEU A 74 -2.72 1.86 18.69
C LEU A 74 -1.47 2.62 19.14
N THR A 75 -0.64 3.09 18.20
CA THR A 75 0.58 3.86 18.51
C THR A 75 0.24 5.31 18.86
N GLY A 76 -0.73 5.92 18.16
CA GLY A 76 -1.23 7.27 18.43
C GLY A 76 -2.08 7.35 19.69
N MET A 77 -2.85 6.31 20.03
CA MET A 77 -3.56 6.21 21.30
C MET A 77 -2.63 5.92 22.48
N GLY A 78 -1.47 5.28 22.24
CA GLY A 78 -0.37 5.19 23.19
C GLY A 78 0.44 6.49 23.34
N ALA A 79 0.22 7.48 22.45
CA ALA A 79 0.89 8.77 22.41
C ALA A 79 -0.08 9.93 22.67
N ASN A 80 -1.13 9.72 23.48
CA ASN A 80 -1.83 10.83 24.13
C ASN A 80 -1.02 11.24 25.37
N PRO A 81 -0.25 12.35 25.36
CA PRO A 81 0.14 13.01 26.59
C PRO A 81 -1.12 13.74 27.11
N GLY A 82 -2.06 12.99 27.65
CA GLY A 82 -3.19 13.57 28.37
C GLY A 82 -2.70 14.04 29.74
N HIS A 83 -2.35 15.33 29.84
CA HIS A 83 -2.02 16.09 31.05
C HIS A 83 -0.79 15.63 31.86
#